data_AF-A0A847VU40-F1
#
_entry.id   AF-A0A847VU40-F1
#
_cell.length_a   1.000
_cell.length_b   1.000
_cell.length_c   1.000
_cell.angle_alpha   90.00
_cell.angle_beta   90.00
_cell.angle_gamma   90.00
#
_symmetry.space_group_name_H-M   'P 1'
#
loop_
_entity.id
_entity.type
_entity.pdbx_description
1 polymer ?
#
loop_
_entity_poly.entity_id
_entity_poly.type
_entity_poly.pdbx_seq_one_letter_code
_entity_poly.pdbx_strand_id
1 'polypeptide(L)' 'MFKEVSRIVLHFIMFIFSFYCLSSLDLAKLLLPVENRVAKAQFLVILLSLALGYLSAQFILAIIYKF' A
#
# COMPACT_ATOMS: atom_id res chain seq x y z
N MET A 1 -17.53 -15.85 10.00
CA MET A 1 -17.76 -14.39 10.06
C MET A 1 -16.55 -13.64 10.62
N PHE A 2 -16.12 -13.89 11.87
CA PHE A 2 -15.00 -13.15 12.49
C PHE A 2 -13.66 -13.23 11.72
N LYS A 3 -13.32 -14.40 11.16
CA LYS A 3 -12.11 -14.61 10.33
C LYS A 3 -12.11 -13.84 9.00
N GLU A 4 -13.28 -13.56 8.44
CA GLU A 4 -13.40 -12.78 7.20
C GLU A 4 -13.32 -11.29 7.51
N VAL A 5 -13.94 -10.86 8.60
CA VAL A 5 -13.87 -9.47 9.08
C VAL A 5 -12.43 -9.10 9.45
N SER A 6 -11.70 -9.95 10.18
CA SER A 6 -10.30 -9.69 10.53
C SER A 6 -9.41 -9.59 9.28
N ARG A 7 -9.68 -10.40 8.26
CA ARG A 7 -8.96 -10.37 6.98
C ARG A 7 -9.13 -9.03 6.28
N ILE A 8 -10.37 -8.56 6.16
CA ILE A 8 -10.69 -7.29 5.50
C ILE A 8 -10.06 -6.13 6.28
N VAL A 9 -10.23 -6.11 7.61
CA VAL A 9 -9.66 -5.06 8.47
C VAL A 9 -8.14 -5.00 8.34
N LEU A 10 -7.46 -6.15 8.28
CA LEU A 10 -6.01 -6.18 8.12
C LEU A 10 -5.55 -5.58 6.78
N HIS A 11 -6.27 -5.85 5.67
CA HIS A 11 -5.95 -5.25 4.38
C HIS A 11 -6.09 -3.72 4.41
N PHE A 12 -7.14 -3.20 5.05
CA PHE A 12 -7.31 -1.76 5.21
C PHE A 12 -6.20 -1.13 6.07
N ILE A 13 -5.84 -1.78 7.18
CA ILE A 13 -4.75 -1.31 8.05
C ILE A 13 -3.43 -1.30 7.27
N MET A 14 -3.09 -2.39 6.59
CA MET A 14 -1.84 -2.50 5.82
C MET A 14 -1.78 -1.54 4.65
N PHE A 15 -2.93 -1.25 4.01
CA PHE A 15 -3.03 -0.22 2.99
C PHE A 15 -2.70 1.16 3.57
N ILE A 16 -3.30 1.55 4.71
CA ILE A 16 -3.04 2.83 5.35
C ILE A 16 -1.56 2.96 5.77
N PHE A 17 -0.98 1.92 6.36
CA PHE A 17 0.44 1.90 6.70
C PHE A 17 1.35 2.03 5.49
N SER A 18 1.05 1.29 4.41
CA SER A 18 1.80 1.37 3.15
C SER A 18 1.67 2.75 2.51
N PHE A 19 0.48 3.35 2.57
CA PHE A 19 0.24 4.71 2.09
C PHE A 19 1.00 5.76 2.89
N TYR A 20 0.99 5.67 4.22
CA TYR A 20 1.75 6.56 5.08
C TYR A 20 3.27 6.44 4.85
N CYS A 21 3.78 5.21 4.76
CA CYS A 21 5.19 4.93 4.47
C CYS A 21 5.61 5.48 3.10
N LEU A 22 4.81 5.25 2.06
CA LEU A 22 5.13 5.73 0.71
C LEU A 22 4.93 7.23 0.55
N SER A 23 4.01 7.84 1.31
CA SER A 23 3.84 9.30 1.30
C SER A 23 5.04 10.03 1.92
N SER A 24 5.82 9.34 2.77
CA SER A 24 7.08 9.88 3.28
C SER A 24 8.22 9.84 2.24
N LEU A 25 8.07 9.07 1.16
CA LEU A 25 9.02 9.01 0.07
C LEU A 25 8.73 10.14 -0.92
N ASP A 26 9.72 10.98 -1.16
CA ASP A 26 9.67 12.05 -2.16
C ASP A 26 9.86 11.48 -3.58
N LEU A 27 8.85 10.74 -4.07
CA LEU A 27 8.85 10.15 -5.41
C LEU A 27 8.89 11.22 -6.52
N ALA A 28 8.56 12.47 -6.21
CA ALA A 28 8.70 13.59 -7.12
C ALA A 28 10.18 13.92 -7.43
N LYS A 29 11.12 13.58 -6.55
CA LYS A 29 12.56 13.64 -6.85
C LYS A 29 13.02 12.51 -7.76
N LEU A 30 12.40 11.33 -7.67
CA LEU A 30 12.78 10.15 -8.45
C LEU A 30 12.27 10.21 -9.89
N LEU A 31 11.07 10.76 -10.10
CA LEU A 31 10.51 10.96 -11.42
C LEU A 31 11.22 12.15 -12.09
N LEU A 32 12.08 11.93 -13.08
CA LEU A 32 12.73 12.93 -13.96
C LEU A 32 11.74 13.99 -14.53
N PRO A 33 12.17 15.09 -15.20
CA PRO A 33 11.28 16.21 -15.55
C PRO A 33 10.23 15.78 -16.59
N VAL A 34 9.07 15.35 -16.09
CA VAL A 34 7.90 14.92 -16.85
C VAL A 34 6.79 15.92 -16.59
N GLU A 35 6.12 16.41 -17.64
CA GLU A 35 4.92 17.24 -17.49
C GLU A 35 3.85 16.52 -16.65
N ASN A 36 3.19 17.27 -15.75
CA ASN A 36 2.27 16.74 -14.72
C ASN A 36 2.92 15.76 -13.73
N ARG A 37 4.15 16.05 -13.29
CA ARG A 37 4.93 15.27 -12.31
C ARG A 37 4.15 14.95 -11.03
N VAL A 38 3.40 15.91 -10.48
CA VAL A 38 2.70 15.77 -9.18
C VAL A 38 1.57 14.74 -9.27
N ALA A 39 0.70 14.84 -10.29
CA ALA A 39 -0.42 13.92 -10.45
C ALA A 39 0.06 12.49 -10.75
N LYS A 40 1.08 12.34 -11.60
CA LYS A 40 1.68 11.03 -11.92
C LYS A 40 2.36 10.40 -10.70
N ALA A 41 3.08 11.20 -9.90
CA ALA A 41 3.70 10.75 -8.66
C ALA A 41 2.65 10.30 -7.63
N GLN A 42 1.57 11.06 -7.45
CA GLN A 42 0.48 10.69 -6.54
C GLN A 42 -0.22 9.40 -6.99
N PHE A 43 -0.48 9.24 -8.28
CA PHE A 43 -1.09 8.02 -8.80
C PHE A 43 -0.17 6.81 -8.58
N LEU A 44 1.14 6.98 -8.80
CA LEU A 44 2.13 5.93 -8.55
C LEU A 44 2.19 5.56 -7.06
N VAL A 45 2.16 6.55 -6.15
CA VAL A 45 2.10 6.33 -4.70
C VAL A 45 0.88 5.49 -4.36
N ILE A 46 -0.32 5.88 -4.81
CA ILE A 46 -1.56 5.15 -4.50
C ILE A 46 -1.49 3.71 -5.01
N LEU A 47 -1.03 3.51 -6.25
CA LEU A 47 -0.96 2.19 -6.87
C LEU A 47 0.07 1.29 -6.17
N LEU A 48 1.21 1.85 -5.79
CA LEU A 48 2.27 1.15 -5.07
C LEU A 48 1.85 0.85 -3.62
N SER A 49 1.12 1.75 -2.97
CA SER A 49 0.52 1.52 -1.65
C SER A 49 -0.54 0.43 -1.68
N LEU A 50 -1.31 0.33 -2.76
CA LEU A 50 -2.31 -0.73 -2.93
C LEU A 50 -1.65 -2.10 -3.11
N ALA A 51 -0.60 -2.18 -3.93
CA ALA A 51 0.18 -3.38 -4.12
C ALA A 51 0.88 -3.82 -2.83
N LEU A 52 1.60 -2.91 -2.15
CA LEU A 52 2.29 -3.19 -0.89
C LEU A 52 1.33 -3.55 0.24
N GLY A 53 0.22 -2.81 0.38
CA GLY A 53 -0.80 -3.07 1.40
C GLY A 53 -1.44 -4.44 1.23
N TYR A 54 -1.71 -4.85 -0.02
CA TYR A 54 -2.20 -6.19 -0.31
C TYR A 54 -1.18 -7.27 0.03
N LEU A 55 0.06 -7.16 -0.47
CA LEU A 55 1.10 -8.16 -0.26
C LEU A 55 1.45 -8.34 1.22
N SER A 56 1.59 -7.23 1.95
CA SER A 56 1.87 -7.26 3.39
C SER A 56 0.72 -7.85 4.20
N ALA A 57 -0.53 -7.52 3.89
CA ALA A 57 -1.69 -8.15 4.51
C ALA A 57 -1.73 -9.65 4.23
N GLN A 58 -1.52 -10.07 2.98
CA GLN A 58 -1.48 -11.48 2.59
C GLN A 58 -0.37 -12.24 3.32
N PHE A 59 0.82 -11.65 3.43
CA PHE A 59 1.94 -12.21 4.17
C PHE A 59 1.61 -12.43 5.66
N ILE A 60 1.03 -11.42 6.32
CA ILE A 60 0.64 -11.53 7.72
C ILE A 60 -0.48 -12.56 7.91
N LEU A 61 -1.44 -12.62 6.98
CA LEU A 61 -2.49 -13.63 7.01
C LEU A 61 -1.95 -15.04 6.85
N ALA A 62 -0.96 -15.25 5.98
CA ALA A 62 -0.30 -16.54 5.82
C ALA A 62 0.39 -16.97 7.13
N ILE A 63 1.02 -16.05 7.85
CA ILE A 63 1.63 -16.32 9.16
C ILE A 63 0.56 -16.66 10.22
N ILE A 64 -0.48 -15.83 10.34
CA ILE A 64 -1.50 -15.97 11.40
C ILE A 64 -2.35 -17.21 11.18
N TYR A 65 -2.80 -17.43 9.94
CA TYR A 65 -3.72 -18.51 9.61
C TYR A 65 -3.01 -19.79 9.14
N LYS A 66 -1.66 -19.80 9.05
CA LYS A 66 -0.86 -20.94 8.58
C LYS A 66 -1.43 -21.54 7.28
N PHE A 67 -1.52 -20.72 6.24
CA PHE A 67 -1.76 -21.22 4.90
C PHE A 67 -0.46 -21.71 4.26
#